data_AF-A0AA92V9I2-F1
#
_entry.id   AF-A0AA92V9I2-F1
#
_cell.length_a   1.000
_cell.length_b   1.000
_cell.length_c   1.000
_cell.angle_alpha   90.00
_cell.angle_beta   90.00
_cell.angle_gamma   90.00
#
_symmetry.space_group_name_H-M   'P 1'
#
loop_
_entity.id
_entity.type
_entity.pdbx_description
1 polymer ?
#
loop_
_entity_poly.entity_id
_entity_poly.type
_entity_poly.pdbx_seq_one_letter_code
_entity_poly.pdbx_strand_id
1 'polypeptide(L)'
;MVRIDAIKADGQDLKFDANKFHYGDIEDNGNYRIELFNIWGSGTAQNSPFRASGGPGEAGEPALAFNKTLEVTFTVVSTTSDGTGVYTPTFNAVRGWGEGEAQLWGYNDGSTLKVVKSDKGQYSLENNQFDMTYEGSGFEGGTIMTFVEIADLYGFFPGTHSTLDEFYLDGKAVSYDKSKVIDANENPKYRLELFNCYAATKDNCAFGVKDGDLMRELGFNKSMRAKFTVHSLFPVPQW
;
A
#
# COMPACT_ATOMS: atom_id res chain seq x y z
N MET A 1 -10.17 13.87 3.56
CA MET A 1 -9.79 13.11 2.35
C MET A 1 -11.04 12.57 1.65
N VAL A 2 -11.10 12.67 0.32
CA VAL A 2 -12.08 11.97 -0.51
C VAL A 2 -11.36 10.99 -1.42
N ARG A 3 -11.91 9.79 -1.61
CA ARG A 3 -11.42 8.77 -2.53
C ARG A 3 -12.44 8.56 -3.64
N ILE A 4 -11.98 8.49 -4.89
CA ILE A 4 -12.83 8.09 -6.02
C ILE A 4 -12.83 6.57 -6.10
N ASP A 5 -14.01 5.97 -6.06
CA ASP A 5 -14.19 4.52 -6.06
C ASP A 5 -14.52 4.00 -7.47
N ALA A 6 -15.30 4.74 -8.25
CA ALA A 6 -15.67 4.40 -9.62
C ALA A 6 -16.08 5.63 -10.43
N ILE A 7 -15.86 5.57 -11.73
CA ILE A 7 -16.36 6.56 -12.69
C ILE A 7 -17.00 5.79 -13.84
N LYS A 8 -18.18 6.21 -14.29
CA LYS A 8 -18.85 5.66 -15.47
C LYS A 8 -19.24 6.74 -16.46
N ALA A 9 -19.05 6.45 -17.74
CA ALA A 9 -19.57 7.26 -18.85
C ALA A 9 -20.58 6.41 -19.63
N ASP A 10 -21.82 6.89 -19.77
CA ASP A 10 -22.92 6.19 -20.44
C ASP A 10 -23.12 4.74 -19.92
N GLY A 11 -22.97 4.56 -18.60
CA GLY A 11 -23.09 3.27 -17.91
C GLY A 11 -21.87 2.33 -18.05
N GLN A 12 -20.81 2.73 -18.77
CA GLN A 12 -19.57 1.97 -18.91
C GLN A 12 -18.54 2.42 -17.89
N ASP A 13 -17.92 1.47 -17.18
CA ASP A 13 -16.83 1.76 -16.24
C ASP A 13 -15.62 2.34 -16.96
N LEU A 14 -15.15 3.49 -16.45
CA LEU A 14 -13.92 4.11 -16.88
C LEU A 14 -12.78 3.62 -16.00
N LYS A 15 -11.68 3.30 -16.67
CA LYS A 15 -10.41 2.98 -16.03
C LYS A 15 -9.63 4.26 -15.76
N PHE A 16 -9.11 4.38 -14.56
CA PHE A 16 -8.35 5.55 -14.13
C PHE A 16 -7.24 5.15 -13.14
N ASP A 17 -6.20 5.96 -13.10
CA ASP A 17 -5.13 5.92 -12.13
C ASP A 17 -5.31 7.06 -11.12
N ALA A 18 -5.83 6.73 -9.94
CA ALA A 18 -6.11 7.73 -8.90
C ALA A 18 -4.84 8.37 -8.32
N ASN A 19 -3.66 7.78 -8.52
CA ASN A 19 -2.38 8.41 -8.15
C ASN A 19 -2.10 9.68 -8.98
N LYS A 20 -2.81 9.88 -10.09
CA LYS A 20 -2.70 11.05 -10.96
C LYS A 20 -3.77 12.11 -10.71
N PHE A 21 -4.75 11.85 -9.85
CA PHE A 21 -5.75 12.85 -9.50
C PHE A 21 -5.19 13.92 -8.56
N HIS A 22 -5.85 15.07 -8.58
CA HIS A 22 -5.53 16.21 -7.74
C HIS A 22 -6.71 16.50 -6.80
N TYR A 23 -6.44 16.60 -5.50
CA TYR A 23 -7.42 16.69 -4.43
C TYR A 23 -7.16 17.88 -3.52
N GLY A 24 -8.21 18.62 -3.17
CA GLY A 24 -8.16 19.65 -2.13
C GLY A 24 -8.61 21.01 -2.59
N ASP A 25 -8.24 22.03 -1.82
CA ASP A 25 -8.43 23.44 -2.17
C ASP A 25 -7.31 23.87 -3.12
N ILE A 26 -7.37 23.39 -4.37
CA ILE A 26 -6.29 23.52 -5.37
C ILE A 26 -6.11 24.98 -5.82
N GLU A 27 -7.11 25.84 -5.58
CA GLU A 27 -7.12 27.26 -5.98
C GLU A 27 -7.09 28.22 -4.79
N ASP A 28 -6.82 27.73 -3.58
CA ASP A 28 -6.76 28.50 -2.33
C ASP A 28 -7.98 29.41 -2.11
N ASN A 29 -9.18 28.94 -2.48
CA ASN A 29 -10.42 29.70 -2.42
C ASN A 29 -11.50 29.08 -1.52
N GLY A 30 -11.13 28.08 -0.73
CA GLY A 30 -11.97 27.39 0.24
C GLY A 30 -12.79 26.24 -0.32
N ASN A 31 -12.66 25.90 -1.60
CA ASN A 31 -13.45 24.86 -2.25
C ASN A 31 -12.68 23.54 -2.37
N TYR A 32 -13.21 22.46 -1.80
CA TYR A 32 -12.65 21.14 -2.05
C TYR A 32 -12.97 20.66 -3.46
N ARG A 33 -11.95 20.46 -4.28
CA ARG A 33 -12.03 19.96 -5.65
C ARG A 33 -11.36 18.59 -5.76
N ILE A 34 -11.94 17.74 -6.62
CA ILE A 34 -11.27 16.59 -7.20
C ILE A 34 -11.14 16.89 -8.69
N GLU A 35 -9.94 17.23 -9.14
CA GLU A 35 -9.69 17.46 -10.56
C GLU A 35 -9.42 16.12 -11.24
N LEU A 36 -10.43 15.64 -11.97
CA LEU A 36 -10.32 14.43 -12.80
C LEU A 36 -9.49 14.70 -14.06
N PHE A 37 -9.75 15.84 -14.72
CA PHE A 37 -9.01 16.32 -15.88
C PHE A 37 -9.31 17.80 -16.12
N ASN A 38 -8.31 18.61 -16.49
CA ASN A 38 -8.48 20.02 -16.81
C ASN A 38 -7.35 20.54 -17.71
N ILE A 39 -7.69 21.03 -18.90
CA ILE A 39 -6.73 21.59 -19.89
C ILE A 39 -6.01 22.85 -19.39
N TRP A 40 -6.60 23.58 -18.45
CA TRP A 40 -6.05 24.79 -17.83
C TRP A 40 -5.69 24.57 -16.36
N GLY A 41 -5.73 23.31 -15.90
CA GLY A 41 -5.64 22.96 -14.50
C GLY A 41 -4.23 22.69 -14.00
N SER A 42 -4.16 21.91 -12.94
CA SER A 42 -2.95 21.75 -12.15
C SER A 42 -1.94 20.76 -12.74
N GLY A 43 -2.28 20.06 -13.83
CA GLY A 43 -1.35 19.19 -14.56
C GLY A 43 -1.97 17.95 -15.19
N THR A 44 -3.25 17.70 -14.93
CA THR A 44 -3.97 16.53 -15.46
C THR A 44 -4.06 16.51 -16.99
N ALA A 45 -3.91 17.66 -17.67
CA ALA A 45 -3.81 17.74 -19.13
C ALA A 45 -2.55 17.08 -19.71
N GLN A 46 -1.44 17.18 -18.99
CA GLN A 46 -0.13 16.67 -19.39
C GLN A 46 0.12 15.25 -18.87
N ASN A 47 -0.53 14.87 -17.77
CA ASN A 47 -0.48 13.53 -17.20
C ASN A 47 -1.89 13.07 -16.81
N SER A 48 -2.64 12.58 -17.80
CA SER A 48 -4.04 12.21 -17.61
C SER A 48 -4.17 10.97 -16.70
N PRO A 49 -5.07 11.00 -15.71
CA PRO A 49 -5.46 9.83 -14.92
C PRO A 49 -6.06 8.71 -15.76
N PHE A 50 -6.56 9.00 -16.97
CA PHE A 50 -7.26 8.05 -17.82
C PHE A 50 -6.35 7.39 -18.86
N ARG A 51 -5.03 7.46 -18.66
CA ARG A 51 -4.02 6.96 -19.60
C ARG A 51 -2.81 6.37 -18.88
N ALA A 52 -2.14 5.41 -19.53
CA ALA A 52 -0.88 4.84 -19.05
C ALA A 52 0.20 5.91 -18.85
N SER A 53 0.39 6.77 -19.85
CA SER A 53 1.38 7.85 -19.81
C SER A 53 0.93 9.06 -20.63
N GLY A 54 1.46 10.22 -20.26
CA GLY A 54 1.16 11.50 -20.88
C GLY A 54 -0.29 11.95 -20.68
N GLY A 55 -0.70 12.93 -21.46
CA GLY A 55 -2.06 13.43 -21.46
C GLY A 55 -2.41 14.03 -22.82
N PRO A 56 -3.70 14.17 -23.12
CA PRO A 56 -4.18 14.68 -24.40
C PRO A 56 -3.92 16.19 -24.58
N GLY A 57 -3.31 16.86 -23.59
CA GLY A 57 -3.04 18.28 -23.63
C GLY A 57 -4.32 19.09 -23.77
N GLU A 58 -4.30 20.08 -24.64
CA GLU A 58 -5.44 20.99 -24.88
C GLU A 58 -6.61 20.34 -25.64
N ALA A 59 -6.45 19.10 -26.14
CA ALA A 59 -7.49 18.42 -26.91
C ALA A 59 -8.70 17.95 -26.07
N GLY A 60 -8.63 18.04 -24.74
CA GLY A 60 -9.62 17.45 -23.83
C GLY A 60 -9.36 15.96 -23.57
N GLU A 61 -10.06 15.33 -22.61
CA GLU A 61 -9.90 13.90 -22.32
C GLU A 61 -11.04 13.06 -22.94
N PRO A 62 -10.80 12.37 -24.08
CA PRO A 62 -11.76 11.47 -24.70
C PRO A 62 -12.34 10.40 -23.78
N ALA A 63 -11.57 9.91 -22.79
CA ALA A 63 -12.08 8.91 -21.86
C ALA A 63 -13.26 9.43 -21.02
N LEU A 64 -13.35 10.75 -20.82
CA LEU A 64 -14.45 11.41 -20.11
C LEU A 64 -15.60 11.84 -21.03
N ALA A 65 -15.57 11.51 -22.32
CA ALA A 65 -16.67 11.83 -23.22
C ALA A 65 -17.89 10.93 -22.93
N PHE A 66 -19.07 11.54 -22.78
CA PHE A 66 -20.35 10.85 -22.56
C PHE A 66 -21.49 11.57 -23.31
N ASN A 67 -22.57 10.85 -23.63
CA ASN A 67 -23.74 11.39 -24.31
C ASN A 67 -24.92 11.64 -23.37
N LYS A 68 -25.08 10.81 -22.34
CA LYS A 68 -26.24 10.78 -21.45
C LYS A 68 -25.83 10.99 -20.00
N THR A 69 -24.89 10.20 -19.48
CA THR A 69 -24.54 10.23 -18.05
C THR A 69 -23.04 10.17 -17.82
N LEU A 70 -22.60 10.95 -16.83
CA LEU A 70 -21.34 10.78 -16.13
C LEU A 70 -21.67 10.51 -14.67
N GLU A 71 -21.26 9.35 -14.17
CA GLU A 71 -21.50 8.94 -12.79
C GLU A 71 -20.15 8.83 -12.08
N VAL A 72 -20.04 9.45 -10.91
CA VAL A 72 -18.83 9.39 -10.08
C VAL A 72 -19.24 8.88 -8.71
N THR A 73 -18.71 7.73 -8.32
CA THR A 73 -18.85 7.17 -6.98
C THR A 73 -17.62 7.52 -6.16
N PHE A 74 -17.82 8.06 -4.97
CA PHE A 74 -16.73 8.46 -4.08
C PHE A 74 -17.07 8.19 -2.62
N THR A 75 -16.02 8.05 -1.82
CA THR A 75 -16.09 7.90 -0.37
C THR A 75 -15.43 9.10 0.30
N VAL A 76 -16.14 9.77 1.22
CA VAL A 76 -15.51 10.72 2.14
C VAL A 76 -14.83 9.92 3.24
N VAL A 77 -13.51 9.75 3.10
CA VAL A 77 -12.69 8.92 4.00
C VAL A 77 -12.48 9.60 5.36
N SER A 78 -12.30 10.92 5.35
CA SER A 78 -12.14 11.71 6.58
C SER A 78 -12.49 13.17 6.34
N THR A 79 -13.05 13.84 7.35
CA THR A 79 -13.33 15.29 7.36
C THR A 79 -12.34 16.09 8.21
N THR A 80 -11.45 15.40 8.93
CA THR A 80 -10.49 16.01 9.88
C THR A 80 -9.04 15.80 9.49
N SER A 81 -8.76 14.83 8.61
CA SER A 81 -7.44 14.55 8.06
C SER A 81 -7.51 14.33 6.55
N ASP A 82 -6.42 14.65 5.86
CA ASP A 82 -6.24 14.35 4.45
C ASP A 82 -5.33 13.15 4.18
N GLY A 83 -4.91 12.42 5.22
CA GLY A 83 -4.04 11.25 5.10
C GLY A 83 -2.56 11.57 4.88
N THR A 84 -2.19 12.85 4.73
CA THR A 84 -0.77 13.23 4.73
C THR A 84 -0.17 13.08 6.13
N GLY A 85 1.14 12.85 6.19
CA GLY A 85 1.85 12.72 7.46
C GLY A 85 2.92 11.65 7.43
N VAL A 86 3.37 11.27 8.64
CA VAL A 86 4.39 10.26 8.86
C VAL A 86 3.75 9.02 9.45
N TYR A 87 4.00 7.88 8.82
CA TYR A 87 3.57 6.56 9.25
C TYR A 87 4.79 5.74 9.67
N THR A 88 4.58 4.81 10.60
CA THR A 88 5.66 3.98 11.14
C THR A 88 5.50 2.54 10.66
N PRO A 89 6.33 2.07 9.72
CA PRO A 89 6.38 0.65 9.39
C PRO A 89 6.91 -0.14 10.58
N THR A 90 6.31 -1.29 10.84
CA THR A 90 6.71 -2.19 11.92
C THR A 90 6.92 -3.58 11.38
N PHE A 91 7.86 -4.29 11.97
CA PHE A 91 8.09 -5.69 11.70
C PHE A 91 7.57 -6.54 12.86
N ASN A 92 6.86 -7.62 12.51
CA ASN A 92 6.13 -8.43 13.48
C ASN A 92 6.40 -9.91 13.18
N ALA A 93 6.61 -10.68 14.25
CA ALA A 93 6.82 -12.12 14.18
C ALA A 93 6.33 -12.80 15.46
N VAL A 94 5.64 -13.92 15.31
CA VAL A 94 5.08 -14.68 16.44
C VAL A 94 5.47 -16.13 16.27
N ARG A 95 6.15 -16.71 17.27
CA ARG A 95 6.45 -18.15 17.30
C ARG A 95 5.26 -18.96 17.80
N GLY A 96 4.54 -18.44 18.79
CA GLY A 96 3.40 -19.11 19.38
C GLY A 96 2.70 -18.23 20.42
N TRP A 97 1.55 -18.70 20.89
CA TRP A 97 0.74 -18.02 21.91
C TRP A 97 0.97 -18.57 23.33
N GLY A 98 1.75 -19.64 23.46
CA GLY A 98 2.03 -20.29 24.73
C GLY A 98 2.89 -19.43 25.66
N GLU A 99 2.85 -19.75 26.95
CA GLU A 99 3.75 -19.12 27.93
C GLU A 99 5.21 -19.39 27.54
N GLY A 100 6.02 -18.32 27.51
CA GLY A 100 7.44 -18.40 27.13
C GLY A 100 7.70 -18.41 25.62
N GLU A 101 6.66 -18.38 24.78
CA GLU A 101 6.80 -18.28 23.32
C GLU A 101 7.25 -16.87 22.91
N ALA A 102 8.20 -16.80 21.96
CA ALA A 102 8.71 -15.52 21.47
C ALA A 102 7.65 -14.79 20.63
N GLN A 103 7.47 -13.50 20.93
CA GLN A 103 6.59 -12.60 20.19
C GLN A 103 7.29 -11.26 19.98
N LEU A 104 7.31 -10.83 18.73
CA LEU A 104 7.81 -9.53 18.29
C LEU A 104 6.64 -8.74 17.73
N TRP A 105 6.30 -7.66 18.41
CA TRP A 105 5.21 -6.77 18.02
C TRP A 105 5.73 -5.34 17.93
N GLY A 106 5.47 -4.67 16.81
CA GLY A 106 5.77 -3.25 16.65
C GLY A 106 7.25 -2.91 16.54
N TYR A 107 8.12 -3.83 16.11
CA TYR A 107 9.54 -3.51 15.95
C TYR A 107 9.74 -2.48 14.83
N ASN A 108 10.39 -1.37 15.14
CA ASN A 108 10.78 -0.35 14.19
C ASN A 108 12.22 0.09 14.49
N ASP A 109 13.01 0.32 13.45
CA ASP A 109 14.44 0.67 13.52
C ASP A 109 14.70 2.18 13.33
N GLY A 110 13.65 3.00 13.43
CA GLY A 110 13.67 4.42 13.09
C GLY A 110 13.17 4.72 11.67
N SER A 111 12.87 3.70 10.87
CA SER A 111 12.24 3.87 9.56
C SER A 111 10.89 4.58 9.66
N THR A 112 10.62 5.46 8.71
CA THR A 112 9.34 6.19 8.60
C THR A 112 8.87 6.21 7.16
N LEU A 113 7.57 6.14 6.90
CA LEU A 113 6.96 6.36 5.59
C LEU A 113 6.27 7.72 5.60
N LYS A 114 6.69 8.64 4.72
CA LYS A 114 6.07 9.97 4.66
C LYS A 114 5.19 10.12 3.41
N VAL A 115 3.90 10.34 3.66
CA VAL A 115 2.91 10.69 2.64
C VAL A 115 2.79 12.20 2.58
N VAL A 116 2.97 12.75 1.39
CA VAL A 116 2.85 14.19 1.13
C VAL A 116 1.76 14.44 0.10
N LYS A 117 1.29 15.70 0.06
CA LYS A 117 0.41 16.19 -0.99
C LYS A 117 1.01 17.48 -1.53
N SER A 118 1.14 17.59 -2.85
CA SER A 118 1.64 18.80 -3.49
C SER A 118 0.70 19.98 -3.26
N ASP A 119 1.20 21.19 -3.51
CA ASP A 119 0.39 22.42 -3.63
C ASP A 119 -0.79 22.25 -4.60
N LYS A 120 -0.56 21.45 -5.64
CA LYS A 120 -1.53 21.08 -6.66
C LYS A 120 -2.49 19.96 -6.25
N GLY A 121 -2.40 19.44 -5.03
CA GLY A 121 -3.33 18.44 -4.50
C GLY A 121 -3.00 16.99 -4.87
N GLN A 122 -1.85 16.70 -5.46
CA GLN A 122 -1.46 15.34 -5.83
C GLN A 122 -0.75 14.65 -4.65
N TYR A 123 -1.22 13.47 -4.26
CA TYR A 123 -0.57 12.65 -3.24
C TYR A 123 0.68 11.94 -3.78
N SER A 124 1.71 11.83 -2.96
CA SER A 124 2.91 11.04 -3.27
C SER A 124 3.62 10.55 -2.01
N LEU A 125 4.56 9.63 -2.20
CA LEU A 125 5.47 9.16 -1.16
C LEU A 125 6.79 9.93 -1.28
N GLU A 126 7.24 10.57 -0.19
CA GLU A 126 8.55 11.24 -0.16
C GLU A 126 9.69 10.23 -0.11
N ASN A 127 9.43 9.09 0.53
CA ASN A 127 10.31 7.95 0.61
C ASN A 127 9.45 6.68 0.57
N ASN A 128 9.98 5.60 0.02
CA ASN A 128 9.16 4.41 -0.21
C ASN A 128 9.90 3.07 -0.14
N GLN A 129 11.20 3.07 0.11
CA GLN A 129 12.02 1.87 0.24
C GLN A 129 12.51 1.72 1.68
N PHE A 130 12.51 0.48 2.16
CA PHE A 130 12.81 0.14 3.55
C PHE A 130 13.76 -1.04 3.59
N ASP A 131 14.60 -1.07 4.63
CA ASP A 131 15.60 -2.10 4.85
C ASP A 131 15.77 -2.33 6.35
N MET A 132 14.79 -3.02 6.94
CA MET A 132 14.67 -3.17 8.39
C MET A 132 15.34 -4.46 8.85
N THR A 133 16.15 -4.39 9.92
CA THR A 133 16.82 -5.56 10.51
C THR A 133 16.51 -5.69 11.99
N TYR A 134 15.81 -6.75 12.38
CA TYR A 134 15.65 -7.13 13.77
C TYR A 134 16.77 -8.09 14.20
N GLU A 135 17.39 -7.82 15.34
CA GLU A 135 18.36 -8.70 16.00
C GLU A 135 17.71 -9.28 17.27
N GLY A 136 17.62 -10.60 17.36
CA GLY A 136 17.01 -11.32 18.47
C GLY A 136 16.99 -12.83 18.26
N SER A 137 16.48 -13.55 19.26
CA SER A 137 16.46 -15.01 19.30
C SER A 137 15.08 -15.53 19.75
N GLY A 138 14.90 -16.85 19.78
CA GLY A 138 13.66 -17.49 20.22
C GLY A 138 12.68 -17.80 19.08
N PHE A 139 13.10 -17.64 17.82
CA PHE A 139 12.32 -17.93 16.61
C PHE A 139 12.90 -19.09 15.80
N GLU A 140 13.84 -19.86 16.35
CA GLU A 140 14.61 -20.90 15.65
C GLU A 140 13.72 -22.01 15.08
N GLY A 141 12.56 -22.22 15.71
CA GLY A 141 11.55 -23.19 15.30
C GLY A 141 10.60 -22.71 14.20
N GLY A 142 10.77 -21.51 13.65
CA GLY A 142 9.82 -20.90 12.74
C GLY A 142 8.74 -20.06 13.45
N THR A 143 7.84 -19.51 12.65
CA THR A 143 6.78 -18.59 13.10
C THR A 143 5.41 -19.10 12.72
N ILE A 144 4.40 -18.74 13.53
CA ILE A 144 2.99 -18.87 13.15
C ILE A 144 2.49 -17.63 12.39
N MET A 145 3.15 -16.48 12.57
CA MET A 145 2.89 -15.24 11.85
C MET A 145 4.17 -14.45 11.63
N THR A 146 4.35 -13.88 10.44
CA THR A 146 5.44 -12.95 10.10
C THR A 146 4.92 -11.95 9.06
N PHE A 147 5.08 -10.66 9.34
CA PHE A 147 4.60 -9.60 8.45
C PHE A 147 5.19 -8.24 8.77
N VAL A 148 5.16 -7.35 7.78
CA VAL A 148 5.34 -5.91 7.97
C VAL A 148 3.96 -5.27 8.11
N GLU A 149 3.81 -4.33 9.03
CA GLU A 149 2.55 -3.60 9.25
C GLU A 149 2.80 -2.09 9.30
N ILE A 150 1.94 -1.32 8.62
CA ILE A 150 1.92 0.14 8.70
C ILE A 150 0.54 0.54 9.23
N ALA A 151 0.50 0.97 10.49
CA ALA A 151 -0.75 1.37 11.15
C ALA A 151 -1.40 2.57 10.45
N ASP A 152 -2.73 2.60 10.44
CA ASP A 152 -3.61 3.67 9.95
C ASP A 152 -3.52 4.02 8.45
N LEU A 153 -2.45 3.62 7.76
CA LEU A 153 -2.24 3.89 6.33
C LEU A 153 -3.42 3.40 5.49
N TYR A 154 -3.92 2.19 5.79
CA TYR A 154 -5.04 1.60 5.06
C TYR A 154 -6.34 2.41 5.25
N GLY A 155 -6.56 2.97 6.44
CA GLY A 155 -7.74 3.79 6.73
C GLY A 155 -7.89 4.97 5.75
N PHE A 156 -6.76 5.49 5.24
CA PHE A 156 -6.74 6.55 4.23
C PHE A 156 -6.58 6.01 2.81
N PHE A 157 -5.63 5.08 2.61
CA PHE A 157 -5.15 4.61 1.31
C PHE A 157 -5.35 3.10 1.17
N PRO A 158 -6.61 2.64 1.02
CA PRO A 158 -6.92 1.21 1.00
C PRO A 158 -6.43 0.48 -0.25
N GLY A 159 -5.94 1.21 -1.25
CA GLY A 159 -5.34 0.66 -2.46
C GLY A 159 -3.82 0.72 -2.46
N THR A 160 -3.21 0.92 -1.29
CA THR A 160 -1.74 0.90 -1.15
C THR A 160 -1.20 -0.43 -1.65
N HIS A 161 -0.12 -0.39 -2.43
CA HIS A 161 0.57 -1.58 -2.89
C HIS A 161 2.04 -1.59 -2.47
N SER A 162 2.56 -2.73 -2.00
CA SER A 162 3.97 -2.92 -1.70
C SER A 162 4.48 -4.30 -2.11
N THR A 163 5.80 -4.41 -2.26
CA THR A 163 6.49 -5.69 -2.53
C THR A 163 7.54 -5.98 -1.49
N LEU A 164 7.72 -7.25 -1.16
CA LEU A 164 8.95 -7.72 -0.54
C LEU A 164 10.03 -7.83 -1.62
N ASP A 165 11.15 -7.15 -1.41
CA ASP A 165 12.22 -7.05 -2.39
C ASP A 165 13.30 -8.10 -2.12
N GLU A 166 13.76 -8.15 -0.86
CA GLU A 166 14.74 -9.10 -0.34
C GLU A 166 14.40 -9.51 1.09
N PHE A 167 14.74 -10.74 1.45
CA PHE A 167 14.51 -11.27 2.78
C PHE A 167 15.71 -12.09 3.24
N TYR A 168 16.14 -11.88 4.49
CA TYR A 168 17.29 -12.56 5.06
C TYR A 168 16.98 -13.07 6.46
N LEU A 169 17.49 -14.27 6.75
CA LEU A 169 17.50 -14.86 8.09
C LEU A 169 18.95 -15.18 8.45
N ASP A 170 19.38 -14.75 9.62
CA ASP A 170 20.76 -14.91 10.13
C ASP A 170 21.83 -14.45 9.11
N GLY A 171 21.55 -13.34 8.42
CA GLY A 171 22.43 -12.76 7.40
C GLY A 171 22.46 -13.51 6.06
N LYS A 172 21.62 -14.54 5.86
CA LYS A 172 21.54 -15.31 4.61
C LYS A 172 20.27 -14.99 3.84
N ALA A 173 20.40 -14.78 2.54
CA ALA A 173 19.26 -14.53 1.66
C ALA A 173 18.34 -15.76 1.63
N VAL A 174 17.04 -15.53 1.73
CA VAL A 174 15.99 -16.54 1.66
C VAL A 174 15.36 -16.50 0.28
N SER A 175 15.17 -17.67 -0.34
CA SER A 175 14.42 -17.78 -1.59
C SER A 175 12.93 -17.92 -1.27
N TYR A 176 12.08 -17.22 -2.03
CA TYR A 176 10.63 -17.24 -1.85
C TYR A 176 9.93 -16.94 -3.17
N ASP A 177 8.68 -17.40 -3.28
CA ASP A 177 7.80 -17.08 -4.39
C ASP A 177 7.17 -15.69 -4.19
N LYS A 178 7.71 -14.70 -4.90
CA LYS A 178 7.24 -13.30 -4.83
C LYS A 178 5.74 -13.15 -5.12
N SER A 179 5.17 -14.01 -5.97
CA SER A 179 3.76 -13.93 -6.35
C SER A 179 2.80 -14.33 -5.23
N LYS A 180 3.32 -14.96 -4.17
CA LYS A 180 2.57 -15.43 -3.01
C LYS A 180 2.69 -14.54 -1.79
N VAL A 181 3.53 -13.50 -1.83
CA VAL A 181 3.56 -12.47 -0.79
C VAL A 181 2.32 -11.61 -0.99
N ILE A 182 1.53 -11.44 0.07
CA ILE A 182 0.25 -10.75 -0.01
C ILE A 182 0.40 -9.43 0.72
N ASP A 183 0.03 -8.32 0.08
CA ASP A 183 -0.35 -7.13 0.82
C ASP A 183 -1.86 -7.11 1.06
N ALA A 184 -2.22 -7.20 2.33
CA ALA A 184 -3.59 -7.38 2.77
C ALA A 184 -4.09 -6.17 3.53
N ASN A 185 -5.40 -5.99 3.38
CA ASN A 185 -6.19 -5.08 4.18
C ASN A 185 -6.58 -5.74 5.51
N GLU A 186 -6.11 -5.19 6.63
CA GLU A 186 -6.73 -5.39 7.94
C GLU A 186 -7.14 -4.05 8.54
N ASN A 187 -8.12 -3.38 7.94
CA ASN A 187 -8.61 -2.05 8.31
C ASN A 187 -8.66 -1.86 9.84
N PRO A 188 -7.91 -0.89 10.40
CA PRO A 188 -7.25 0.25 9.74
C PRO A 188 -5.80 0.05 9.30
N LYS A 189 -5.27 -1.17 9.40
CA LYS A 189 -3.85 -1.48 9.18
C LYS A 189 -3.59 -1.94 7.75
N TYR A 190 -2.46 -1.48 7.21
CA TYR A 190 -1.86 -2.08 6.03
C TYR A 190 -0.89 -3.18 6.46
N ARG A 191 -0.94 -4.34 5.81
CA ARG A 191 -0.02 -5.45 6.09
C ARG A 191 0.61 -5.97 4.80
N LEU A 192 1.94 -6.11 4.78
CA LEU A 192 2.66 -6.98 3.85
C LEU A 192 2.88 -8.32 4.57
N GLU A 193 2.02 -9.29 4.29
CA GLU A 193 1.98 -10.60 4.92
C GLU A 193 2.95 -11.56 4.25
N LEU A 194 3.92 -12.06 5.03
CA LEU A 194 4.86 -13.09 4.60
C LEU A 194 4.30 -14.49 4.95
N PHE A 195 3.77 -14.64 6.16
CA PHE A 195 3.08 -15.84 6.60
C PHE A 195 2.10 -15.55 7.74
N ASN A 196 0.98 -16.26 7.76
CA ASN A 196 0.00 -16.27 8.83
C ASN A 196 -0.77 -17.59 8.78
N CYS A 197 -0.61 -18.45 9.80
CA CYS A 197 -1.24 -19.76 9.84
C CYS A 197 -2.76 -19.74 10.00
N TYR A 198 -3.37 -18.56 10.15
CA TYR A 198 -4.82 -18.36 10.27
C TYR A 198 -5.44 -17.61 9.08
N ALA A 199 -4.65 -17.12 8.12
CA ALA A 199 -5.12 -16.24 7.05
C ALA A 199 -4.79 -16.75 5.65
N ALA A 200 -4.78 -15.85 4.66
CA ALA A 200 -4.69 -16.19 3.25
C ALA A 200 -3.37 -16.91 2.88
N THR A 201 -2.28 -16.64 3.61
CA THR A 201 -0.99 -17.29 3.39
C THR A 201 -0.85 -18.66 4.07
N LYS A 202 -1.83 -19.12 4.86
CA LYS A 202 -1.79 -20.38 5.63
C LYS A 202 -1.36 -21.58 4.78
N ASP A 203 -2.04 -21.81 3.67
CA ASP A 203 -1.82 -22.96 2.78
C ASP A 203 -1.20 -22.53 1.43
N ASN A 204 -0.82 -21.26 1.30
CA ASN A 204 -0.21 -20.68 0.10
C ASN A 204 0.95 -19.73 0.46
N CYS A 205 1.81 -20.16 1.38
CA CYS A 205 2.95 -19.35 1.82
C CYS A 205 4.01 -19.22 0.71
N ALA A 206 4.64 -18.04 0.62
CA ALA A 206 5.74 -17.78 -0.30
C ALA A 206 7.02 -18.55 0.04
N PHE A 207 7.15 -19.00 1.30
CA PHE A 207 8.40 -19.53 1.86
C PHE A 207 8.45 -21.06 1.98
N GLY A 208 7.32 -21.75 1.77
CA GLY A 208 7.28 -23.20 1.88
C GLY A 208 5.93 -23.75 2.33
N VAL A 209 5.97 -24.93 2.94
CA VAL A 209 4.80 -25.64 3.47
C VAL A 209 4.93 -25.71 4.98
N LYS A 210 3.91 -25.24 5.71
CA LYS A 210 3.93 -25.25 7.17
C LYS A 210 3.98 -26.66 7.77
N ASP A 211 4.64 -26.79 8.90
CA ASP A 211 4.67 -27.96 9.78
C ASP A 211 3.76 -27.69 10.99
N GLY A 212 2.58 -28.32 11.01
CA GLY A 212 1.51 -27.91 11.92
C GLY A 212 1.11 -26.47 11.62
N ASP A 213 1.24 -25.57 12.60
CA ASP A 213 1.00 -24.14 12.43
C ASP A 213 2.26 -23.32 12.12
N LEU A 214 3.44 -23.94 12.19
CA LEU A 214 4.73 -23.24 12.06
C LEU A 214 5.22 -23.24 10.61
N MET A 215 5.65 -22.09 10.12
CA MET A 215 6.50 -21.98 8.92
C MET A 215 7.96 -22.08 9.36
N ARG A 216 8.54 -23.27 9.25
CA ARG A 216 9.92 -23.55 9.71
C ARG A 216 10.96 -22.75 8.94
N GLU A 217 10.68 -22.48 7.67
CA GLU A 217 11.51 -21.73 6.73
C GLU A 217 11.64 -20.25 7.10
N LEU A 218 10.81 -19.74 8.02
CA LEU A 218 10.91 -18.40 8.58
C LEU A 218 11.65 -18.35 9.93
N GLY A 219 12.24 -19.47 10.37
CA GLY A 219 12.97 -19.53 11.63
C GLY A 219 14.37 -18.89 11.56
N PHE A 220 14.76 -18.20 12.62
CA PHE A 220 16.07 -17.56 12.75
C PHE A 220 16.61 -17.61 14.18
N ASN A 221 17.93 -17.49 14.33
CA ASN A 221 18.63 -17.59 15.62
C ASN A 221 19.14 -16.24 16.14
N LYS A 222 19.43 -15.31 15.22
CA LYS A 222 20.11 -14.05 15.50
C LYS A 222 19.41 -12.87 14.86
N SER A 223 19.00 -12.99 13.59
CA SER A 223 18.43 -11.84 12.90
C SER A 223 17.46 -12.18 11.80
N MET A 224 16.57 -11.22 11.56
CA MET A 224 15.60 -11.24 10.47
C MET A 224 15.61 -9.86 9.82
N ARG A 225 15.88 -9.82 8.51
CA ARG A 225 15.97 -8.58 7.75
C ARG A 225 15.03 -8.63 6.55
N ALA A 226 14.22 -7.59 6.38
CA ALA A 226 13.28 -7.45 5.28
C ALA A 226 13.54 -6.13 4.54
N LYS A 227 13.74 -6.23 3.23
CA LYS A 227 13.67 -5.08 2.34
C LYS A 227 12.35 -5.07 1.61
N PHE A 228 11.66 -3.95 1.60
CA PHE A 228 10.38 -3.82 0.92
C PHE A 228 10.20 -2.41 0.35
N THR A 229 9.38 -2.31 -0.68
CA THR A 229 9.07 -1.06 -1.36
C THR A 229 7.56 -0.84 -1.41
N VAL A 230 7.08 0.33 -0.98
CA VAL A 230 5.71 0.78 -1.19
C VAL A 230 5.63 1.50 -2.55
N HIS A 231 4.85 0.98 -3.49
CA HIS A 231 4.84 1.46 -4.87
C HIS A 231 3.83 2.58 -5.11
N SER A 232 2.63 2.44 -4.53
CA SER A 232 1.53 3.37 -4.77
C SER A 232 0.61 3.45 -3.56
N LEU A 233 -0.12 4.57 -3.44
CA LEU A 233 -1.15 4.79 -2.43
C LEU A 233 -2.53 4.34 -2.92
N PHE A 234 -2.72 4.36 -4.23
CA PHE A 234 -3.94 3.90 -4.90
C PHE A 234 -3.63 2.76 -5.87
N PRO A 235 -4.64 1.95 -6.26
CA PRO A 235 -4.43 0.87 -7.20
C PRO A 235 -3.95 1.42 -8.55
N VAL A 236 -2.95 0.78 -9.13
CA VAL A 236 -2.45 1.12 -10.47
C VAL A 236 -3.24 0.31 -11.51
N PRO A 237 -3.95 0.96 -12.45
CA PRO A 237 -4.72 0.24 -13.46
C PRO A 237 -3.81 -0.49 -14.46
N GLN A 238 -4.19 -1.71 -14.83
CA GLN A 238 -3.49 -2.54 -15.82
C GLN A 238 -3.99 -2.24 -17.24
N TRP A 239 -3.37 -1.29 -17.96
CA TRP A 239 -3.81 -0.70 -19.25
C TRP A 239 -4.11 -1.68 -20.38
#